data_AF-A0AAU6FAI2-F1
#
_entry.id   AF-A0AAU6FAI2-F1
#
_cell.length_a   1.000
_cell.length_b   1.000
_cell.length_c   1.000
_cell.angle_alpha   90.00
_cell.angle_beta   90.00
_cell.angle_gamma   90.00
#
_symmetry.space_group_name_H-M   'P 1'
#
loop_
_entity.id
_entity.type
_entity.pdbx_description
1 polymer ?
#
loop_
_entity_poly.entity_id
_entity_poly.type
_entity_poly.pdbx_seq_one_letter_code
_entity_poly.pdbx_strand_id
1 'polypeptide(L)' 'MQENELAEQAKGMTREELLALPVAVDLETGNRALGLGRSKGYELAKRGLYPCKVLRLGNAYRVVTADLLALLGLAA' A
#
# COMPACT_ATOMS: atom_id res chain seq x y z
N MET A 1 17.05 18.31 -11.74
CA MET A 1 15.84 17.61 -12.20
C MET A 1 15.49 16.55 -11.16
N GLN A 2 14.70 16.88 -10.14
CA GLN A 2 14.36 15.90 -9.07
C GLN A 2 13.13 16.27 -8.23
N GLU A 3 12.36 17.28 -8.63
CA GLU A 3 11.14 17.70 -7.92
C GLU A 3 9.85 17.14 -8.56
N ASN A 4 9.93 16.63 -9.80
CA ASN A 4 8.75 16.24 -10.57
C ASN A 4 8.30 14.77 -10.37
N GLU A 5 9.15 13.88 -9.83
CA GLU A 5 8.80 12.47 -9.57
C GLU A 5 7.97 12.27 -8.28
N LEU A 6 8.06 13.22 -7.34
CA LEU A 6 7.26 13.18 -6.10
C LEU A 6 5.81 13.60 -6.36
N ALA A 7 5.54 14.40 -7.41
CA ALA A 7 4.21 14.88 -7.76
C ALA A 7 3.36 13.83 -8.49
N GLU A 8 3.97 12.94 -9.28
CA GLU A 8 3.27 11.80 -9.92
C GLU A 8 2.89 10.70 -8.89
N GLN A 9 3.59 10.62 -7.76
CA GLN A 9 3.28 9.70 -6.65
C GLN A 9 2.10 10.16 -5.77
N ALA A 10 1.56 11.36 -5.99
CA ALA A 10 0.52 11.97 -5.15
C ALA A 10 -0.91 11.80 -5.70
N LYS A 11 -1.13 10.98 -6.74
CA LYS A 11 -2.48 10.50 -7.07
C LYS A 11 -2.74 9.20 -6.32
N GLY A 12 -3.43 9.30 -5.19
CA GLY A 12 -3.99 8.14 -4.49
C GLY A 12 -4.83 7.27 -5.44
N MET A 13 -5.04 6.02 -5.08
CA MET A 13 -5.80 5.09 -5.92
C MET A 13 -7.30 5.41 -5.92
N THR A 14 -7.97 5.22 -7.06
CA THR A 14 -9.44 5.23 -7.11
C THR A 14 -10.01 3.95 -6.52
N ARG A 15 -11.32 3.95 -6.23
CA ARG A 15 -12.03 2.77 -5.74
C ARG A 15 -11.95 1.61 -6.72
N GLU A 16 -12.10 1.88 -8.02
CA GLU A 16 -12.06 0.88 -9.08
C GLU A 16 -10.68 0.25 -9.19
N GLU A 17 -9.62 1.07 -9.09
CA GLU A 17 -8.25 0.58 -9.08
C GLU A 17 -7.98 -0.34 -7.89
N LEU A 18 -8.47 0.02 -6.70
CA LEU A 18 -8.35 -0.80 -5.49
C LEU A 18 -9.06 -2.14 -5.62
N LEU A 19 -10.28 -2.16 -6.18
CA LEU A 19 -11.06 -3.37 -6.37
C LEU A 19 -10.49 -4.27 -7.48
N ALA A 20 -9.72 -3.70 -8.42
CA ALA A 20 -9.03 -4.45 -9.46
C ALA A 20 -7.67 -5.02 -9.02
N LEU A 21 -7.21 -4.70 -7.79
CA LEU A 21 -5.94 -5.20 -7.30
C LEU A 21 -5.95 -6.73 -7.13
N PRO A 22 -4.81 -7.41 -7.38
CA PRO A 22 -4.63 -8.80 -7.02
C PRO A 22 -4.87 -9.05 -5.52
N VAL A 23 -5.08 -10.31 -5.13
CA VAL A 23 -5.33 -10.72 -3.73
C VAL A 23 -4.25 -10.27 -2.72
N ALA A 24 -3.03 -10.06 -3.20
CA ALA A 24 -1.95 -9.45 -2.44
C ALA A 24 -1.06 -8.62 -3.37
N VAL A 25 -0.67 -7.44 -2.90
CA VAL A 25 0.14 -6.47 -3.65
C VAL A 25 1.46 -6.20 -2.94
N ASP A 26 2.42 -5.56 -3.60
CA ASP A 26 3.63 -5.10 -2.91
C ASP A 26 3.34 -3.95 -1.94
N LEU A 27 4.33 -3.65 -1.09
CA LEU A 27 4.21 -2.61 -0.08
C LEU A 27 4.08 -1.20 -0.69
N GLU A 28 4.64 -0.98 -1.88
CA GLU A 28 4.57 0.32 -2.56
C GLU A 28 3.16 0.62 -3.05
N THR A 29 2.50 -0.39 -3.62
CA THR A 29 1.11 -0.37 -4.04
C THR A 29 0.19 -0.12 -2.83
N GLY A 30 0.41 -0.83 -1.71
CA GLY A 30 -0.32 -0.56 -0.46
C GLY A 30 -0.08 0.84 0.09
N ASN A 31 1.15 1.36 -0.03
CA ASN A 31 1.46 2.73 0.40
C ASN A 31 0.72 3.77 -0.44
N ARG A 32 0.67 3.58 -1.77
CA ARG A 32 -0.08 4.46 -2.67
C ARG A 32 -1.57 4.48 -2.34
N ALA A 33 -2.16 3.32 -2.03
CA ALA A 33 -3.54 3.22 -1.58
C ALA A 33 -3.81 4.03 -0.30
N LEU A 34 -2.83 4.11 0.60
CA LEU A 34 -2.95 4.75 1.91
C LEU A 34 -2.38 6.18 1.96
N GLY A 35 -1.88 6.72 0.84
CA GLY A 35 -1.19 8.01 0.80
C GLY A 35 0.12 8.04 1.62
N LEU A 36 0.75 6.88 1.84
CA LEU A 36 1.99 6.77 2.57
C LEU A 36 3.19 6.95 1.64
N GLY A 37 4.20 7.69 2.09
CA GLY A 37 5.51 7.71 1.43
C GLY A 37 6.24 6.37 1.59
N ARG A 38 7.07 6.01 0.61
CA ARG A 38 7.86 4.76 0.60
C ARG A 38 8.61 4.52 1.91
N SER A 39 9.41 5.48 2.37
CA SER A 39 10.22 5.35 3.59
C SER A 39 9.35 5.06 4.83
N LYS A 40 8.23 5.77 4.98
CA LYS A 40 7.34 5.60 6.13
C LYS A 40 6.63 4.26 6.10
N GLY A 41 6.14 3.84 4.93
CA GLY A 41 5.50 2.54 4.77
C GLY A 41 6.43 1.38 5.11
N TYR A 42 7.67 1.42 4.63
CA TYR A 42 8.69 0.40 4.97
C TYR A 42 9.09 0.44 6.46
N GLU A 43 9.17 1.61 7.09
CA GLU A 43 9.41 1.72 8.53
C GLU A 43 8.29 1.03 9.33
N LEU A 44 7.03 1.32 9.01
CA LEU A 44 5.87 0.73 9.67
C LEU A 44 5.81 -0.79 9.46
N ALA A 45 6.04 -1.27 8.23
CA ALA A 45 6.07 -2.69 7.93
C ALA A 45 7.18 -3.43 8.69
N LYS A 46 8.39 -2.86 8.76
CA LYS A 46 9.51 -3.43 9.54
C LYS A 46 9.20 -3.52 11.03
N ARG A 47 8.43 -2.56 11.57
CA ARG A 47 8.05 -2.49 12.99
C ARG A 47 6.79 -3.29 13.31
N GLY A 48 6.14 -3.91 12.32
CA GLY A 48 4.85 -4.58 12.50
C GLY A 48 3.70 -3.62 12.81
N LEU A 49 3.84 -2.34 12.47
CA LEU A 49 2.88 -1.26 12.71
C LEU A 49 2.20 -0.79 11.42
N TYR A 50 2.30 -1.57 10.34
CA TYR A 50 1.59 -1.27 9.11
C TYR A 50 0.08 -1.41 9.36
N PRO A 51 -0.75 -0.50 8.85
CA PRO A 51 -2.19 -0.51 9.14
C PRO A 51 -2.94 -1.66 8.47
N CYS A 52 -2.28 -2.41 7.58
CA CYS A 52 -2.81 -3.61 6.95
C CYS A 52 -1.92 -4.82 7.22
N LYS A 53 -2.46 -6.02 7.09
CA LYS A 53 -1.73 -7.29 7.20
C LYS A 53 -0.67 -7.37 6.10
N VAL A 54 0.58 -7.43 6.55
CA VAL A 54 1.74 -7.61 5.66
C VAL A 54 2.33 -9.00 5.86
N LEU A 55 2.40 -9.76 4.78
CA LEU A 55 3.12 -11.02 4.71
C LEU A 55 4.58 -10.74 4.38
N ARG A 56 5.50 -11.33 5.16
CA ARG A 56 6.94 -11.26 4.90
C ARG A 56 7.38 -12.55 4.22
N LEU A 57 7.54 -12.49 2.90
CA LEU A 57 7.93 -13.63 2.06
C LEU A 57 9.42 -13.50 1.72
N GLY A 58 10.27 -13.94 2.66
CA GLY A 58 11.71 -13.72 2.61
C GLY A 58 12.05 -12.23 2.69
N ASN A 59 12.61 -11.69 1.60
CA ASN A 59 12.98 -10.28 1.49
C ASN A 59 11.86 -9.39 0.93
N ALA A 60 10.72 -9.98 0.51
CA ALA A 60 9.60 -9.25 -0.05
C ALA A 60 8.49 -9.03 0.99
N TYR A 61 7.87 -7.85 0.95
CA TYR A 61 6.63 -7.55 1.66
C TYR A 61 5.45 -7.68 0.71
N ARG A 62 4.38 -8.31 1.17
CA ARG A 62 3.10 -8.36 0.46
C ARG A 62 1.97 -7.90 1.36
N VAL A 63 1.24 -6.87 0.94
CA VAL A 63 0.05 -6.37 1.63
C VAL A 63 -1.15 -7.20 1.19
N VAL A 64 -1.94 -7.69 2.15
CA VAL A 64 -3.17 -8.43 1.86
C VAL A 64 -4.25 -7.45 1.45
N THR A 65 -4.71 -7.54 0.20
CA THR A 65 -5.68 -6.60 -0.38
C THR A 65 -7.02 -6.66 0.33
N ALA A 66 -7.43 -7.83 0.83
CA ALA A 66 -8.67 -7.95 1.62
C ALA A 66 -8.66 -7.06 2.87
N ASP A 67 -7.52 -6.97 3.56
CA ASP A 67 -7.37 -6.15 4.76
C ASP A 67 -7.28 -4.66 4.41
N LEU A 68 -6.62 -4.34 3.29
CA LEU A 68 -6.61 -2.99 2.73
C LEU A 68 -8.03 -2.50 2.37
N LEU A 69 -8.82 -3.35 1.71
CA LEU A 69 -10.21 -3.04 1.37
C LEU A 69 -11.07 -2.88 2.63
N ALA A 70 -10.91 -3.76 3.63
CA ALA A 70 -11.62 -3.64 4.90
C ALA A 70 -11.28 -2.34 5.63
N LEU A 71 -9.99 -1.98 5.71
CA LEU A 71 -9.53 -0.73 6.33
C LEU A 71 -10.13 0.51 5.66
N LEU A 72 -10.29 0.48 4.34
CA LEU A 72 -10.85 1.58 3.56
C LEU A 72 -12.38 1.57 3.46
N GLY A 73 -13.06 0.62 4.12
CA GLY A 73 -14.52 0.50 4.09
C GLY A 73 -15.08 0.00 2.75
N LEU A 74 -14.26 -0.72 1.99
CA LEU A 74 -14.60 -1.29 0.67
C LEU A 74 -14.85 -2.80 0.72
N ALA A 75 -14.70 -3.44 1.89
CA ALA A 75 -15.12 -4.82 2.09
C ALA A 75 -16.67 -4.90 2.02
N ALA A 76 -17.17 -5.79 1.17
CA ALA A 76 -18.60 -6.06 1.00
C ALA A 76 -19.17 -6.85 2.19
#